data_AF-A0A830C3R1-F1
#
_entry.id   AF-A0A830C3R1-F1
#
_cell.length_a   1.000
_cell.length_b   1.000
_cell.length_c   1.000
_cell.angle_alpha   90.00
_cell.angle_beta   90.00
_cell.angle_gamma   90.00
#
_symmetry.space_group_name_H-M   'P 1'
#
loop_
_entity.id
_entity.type
_entity.pdbx_description
1 polymer ?
#
loop_
_entity_poly.entity_id
_entity_poly.type
_entity_poly.pdbx_seq_one_letter_code
_entity_poly.pdbx_strand_id
1 'polypeptide(L)'
;YFTQVIAVKDIIRPPKREAFNDVYIVYELANVLHRNLKPSNLFLNANCDLKIGDFGLARTTCETDFMTKYVVMRWYRAPRLLLNCSEYTAAIDVWSVGCILAEIMTREPIIIITEVLLLLLLLLKLIGTPDETSLKFLRSDYARKYVKQIPFFPKQNLSARFPNMSPLALDLLGKMLVFDPSQSITVDQALHNPYLSTLHDLNDEPVCSAPFSFDFEKPSISEENVKELIWKESLVFYPDSVH
;
A
#
# COMPACT_ATOMS: atom_id res chain seq x y z
N TYR A 1 9.12 -15.28 -23.34
CA TYR A 1 8.73 -13.86 -23.33
C TYR A 1 8.12 -13.57 -21.97
N PHE A 2 8.57 -12.48 -21.31
CA PHE A 2 7.97 -11.84 -20.13
C PHE A 2 7.41 -12.72 -18.98
N THR A 3 8.29 -13.37 -18.23
CA THR A 3 8.02 -13.78 -16.84
C THR A 3 8.05 -12.56 -15.90
N GLN A 4 6.92 -11.84 -15.78
CA GLN A 4 6.80 -10.64 -14.93
C GLN A 4 6.39 -10.94 -13.48
N VAL A 5 7.03 -11.93 -12.84
CA VAL A 5 6.88 -12.18 -11.39
C VAL A 5 8.13 -11.69 -10.68
N ILE A 6 8.13 -10.40 -10.32
CA ILE A 6 9.17 -9.84 -9.46
C ILE A 6 8.84 -10.22 -8.01
N ALA A 7 9.67 -11.09 -7.43
CA ALA A 7 9.58 -11.44 -6.02
C ALA A 7 10.14 -10.31 -5.15
N VAL A 8 9.50 -10.06 -4.02
CA VAL A 8 9.85 -9.01 -3.04
C VAL A 8 9.68 -9.67 -1.65
N LYS A 9 10.78 -9.88 -0.90
CA LYS A 9 10.77 -10.57 0.42
C LYS A 9 10.57 -9.55 1.59
N ASP A 10 10.53 -10.01 2.86
CA ASP A 10 10.70 -9.29 4.16
C ASP A 10 9.96 -7.92 4.45
N ILE A 11 9.17 -7.69 5.51
CA ILE A 11 8.90 -6.33 6.09
C ILE A 11 9.02 -6.27 7.64
N ILE A 12 9.66 -7.24 8.32
CA ILE A 12 9.56 -7.42 9.79
C ILE A 12 10.93 -7.45 10.50
N ARG A 13 10.93 -7.45 11.84
CA ARG A 13 12.09 -7.69 12.72
C ARG A 13 11.69 -8.68 13.83
N PRO A 14 12.56 -9.62 14.28
CA PRO A 14 12.21 -10.64 15.24
C PRO A 14 12.70 -10.28 16.67
N PRO A 15 12.28 -11.02 17.70
CA PRO A 15 12.83 -10.89 19.06
C PRO A 15 14.24 -11.48 19.26
N LYS A 16 14.95 -11.94 18.21
CA LYS A 16 16.28 -12.59 18.32
C LYS A 16 17.28 -12.08 17.28
N ARG A 17 18.54 -11.92 17.69
CA ARG A 17 19.59 -11.17 16.95
C ARG A 17 20.24 -11.93 15.78
N GLU A 18 19.88 -13.20 15.58
CA GLU A 18 20.70 -14.18 14.81
C GLU A 18 19.98 -14.81 13.61
N ALA A 19 18.73 -14.44 13.34
CA ALA A 19 17.97 -15.02 12.23
C ALA A 19 17.02 -13.99 11.62
N PHE A 20 17.53 -13.17 10.69
CA PHE A 20 16.74 -12.46 9.70
C PHE A 20 17.53 -12.36 8.40
N ASN A 21 16.87 -12.65 7.29
CA ASN A 21 17.29 -12.19 5.98
C ASN A 21 16.20 -11.23 5.47
N ASP A 22 16.58 -9.96 5.38
CA ASP A 22 15.97 -8.92 4.55
C ASP A 22 14.71 -8.19 5.06
N VAL A 23 14.47 -6.98 4.50
CA VAL A 23 13.20 -6.24 4.46
C VAL A 23 13.15 -5.46 3.14
N TYR A 24 12.19 -5.75 2.26
CA TYR A 24 11.97 -5.05 1.01
C TYR A 24 10.63 -4.31 1.06
N ILE A 25 10.66 -3.02 0.81
CA ILE A 25 9.44 -2.25 0.59
C ILE A 25 8.86 -2.64 -0.77
N VAL A 26 7.53 -2.66 -0.88
CA VAL A 26 6.78 -2.92 -2.11
C VAL A 26 7.16 -1.90 -3.19
N TYR A 27 8.17 -2.23 -4.02
CA TYR A 27 8.58 -1.39 -5.15
C TYR A 27 7.41 -1.22 -6.13
N GLU A 28 7.47 -0.15 -6.91
CA GLU A 28 6.48 0.18 -7.95
C GLU A 28 6.52 -0.88 -9.06
N LEU A 29 5.83 -2.00 -8.82
CA LEU A 29 5.75 -3.17 -9.68
C LEU A 29 5.15 -2.74 -11.02
N ALA A 30 5.99 -2.37 -11.98
CA ALA A 30 5.59 -2.07 -13.34
C ALA A 30 4.47 -1.01 -13.45
N ASN A 31 4.50 0.03 -12.59
CA ASN A 31 3.44 1.07 -12.48
C ASN A 31 2.05 0.53 -12.06
N VAL A 32 2.02 -0.58 -11.31
CA VAL A 32 0.81 -1.19 -10.73
C VAL A 32 0.68 -0.87 -9.25
N LEU A 33 -0.52 -0.43 -8.86
CA LEU A 33 -0.94 -0.18 -7.48
C LEU A 33 -1.65 -1.42 -6.95
N HIS A 34 -1.29 -1.92 -5.76
CA HIS A 34 -1.89 -3.10 -5.14
C HIS A 34 -3.25 -2.79 -4.48
N ARG A 35 -3.37 -1.61 -3.83
CA ARG A 35 -4.61 -1.02 -3.27
C ARG A 35 -5.30 -1.80 -2.14
N ASN A 36 -4.81 -3.00 -1.81
CA ASN A 36 -5.36 -3.92 -0.80
C ASN A 36 -4.24 -4.53 0.09
N LEU A 37 -3.14 -3.80 0.31
CA LEU A 37 -2.08 -4.27 1.20
C LEU A 37 -2.58 -4.32 2.65
N LYS A 38 -2.41 -5.49 3.28
CA LYS A 38 -2.82 -5.83 4.65
C LYS A 38 -2.06 -7.10 5.08
N PRO A 39 -1.87 -7.38 6.38
CA PRO A 39 -1.10 -8.53 6.84
C PRO A 39 -1.58 -9.89 6.29
N SER A 40 -2.89 -10.08 6.08
CA SER A 40 -3.42 -11.34 5.51
C SER A 40 -3.04 -11.59 4.06
N ASN A 41 -2.51 -10.59 3.35
CA ASN A 41 -2.08 -10.66 1.96
C ASN A 41 -0.55 -10.69 1.82
N LEU A 42 0.15 -10.75 2.95
CA LEU A 42 1.60 -10.94 3.05
C LEU A 42 1.83 -12.39 3.51
N PHE A 43 2.17 -13.26 2.55
CA PHE A 43 2.40 -14.67 2.81
C PHE A 43 3.85 -14.88 3.25
N LEU A 44 4.06 -15.56 4.37
CA LEU A 44 5.38 -15.90 4.91
C LEU A 44 5.57 -17.41 4.93
N ASN A 45 6.77 -17.89 4.60
CA ASN A 45 7.17 -19.28 4.82
C ASN A 45 8.02 -19.44 6.10
N ALA A 46 8.44 -20.67 6.40
CA ALA A 46 9.25 -20.98 7.58
C ALA A 46 10.69 -20.42 7.54
N ASN A 47 11.16 -19.99 6.36
CA ASN A 47 12.45 -19.32 6.17
C ASN A 47 12.34 -17.79 6.26
N CYS A 48 11.15 -17.26 6.54
CA CYS A 48 10.78 -15.84 6.49
C CYS A 48 10.76 -15.22 5.07
N ASP A 49 10.73 -16.00 3.99
CA ASP A 49 10.48 -15.44 2.66
C ASP A 49 9.05 -14.89 2.58
N LEU A 50 8.91 -13.57 2.46
CA LEU A 50 7.62 -12.90 2.22
C LEU A 50 7.26 -12.94 0.73
N LYS A 51 5.97 -13.04 0.43
CA LYS A 51 5.38 -12.78 -0.89
C LYS A 51 4.06 -12.05 -0.75
N ILE A 52 3.86 -11.02 -1.57
CA ILE A 52 2.57 -10.33 -1.70
C ILE A 52 1.63 -11.19 -2.55
N GLY A 53 0.34 -11.22 -2.21
CA GLY A 53 -0.71 -11.83 -3.03
C GLY A 53 -2.05 -11.11 -2.90
N ASP A 54 -3.09 -11.64 -3.57
CA ASP A 54 -4.42 -11.00 -3.69
C ASP A 54 -4.38 -9.64 -4.42
N PHE A 55 -3.80 -9.68 -5.63
CA PHE A 55 -3.79 -8.60 -6.63
C PHE A 55 -5.17 -8.35 -7.29
N GLY A 56 -6.26 -8.94 -6.78
CA GLY A 56 -7.60 -8.84 -7.40
C GLY A 56 -8.20 -7.42 -7.41
N LEU A 57 -7.56 -6.46 -6.73
CA LEU A 57 -7.93 -5.03 -6.75
C LEU A 57 -6.83 -4.14 -7.38
N ALA A 58 -5.77 -4.75 -7.91
CA ALA A 58 -4.63 -4.04 -8.45
C ALA A 58 -4.92 -3.38 -9.81
N ARG A 59 -4.36 -2.19 -10.05
CA ARG A 59 -4.62 -1.35 -11.25
C ARG A 59 -3.43 -0.48 -11.61
N THR A 60 -3.38 0.03 -12.85
CA THR A 60 -2.43 1.08 -13.24
C THR A 60 -2.73 2.42 -12.54
N THR A 61 -1.75 3.32 -12.53
CA THR A 61 -1.92 4.71 -12.05
C THR A 61 -2.79 5.59 -12.95
N CYS A 62 -3.16 5.13 -14.15
CA CYS A 62 -3.81 5.94 -15.18
C CYS A 62 -5.35 5.85 -15.20
N GLU A 63 -5.94 4.88 -14.51
CA GLU A 63 -7.38 4.61 -14.58
C GLU A 63 -8.19 5.43 -13.57
N THR A 64 -9.06 6.29 -14.09
CA THR A 64 -9.90 7.21 -13.29
C THR A 64 -11.29 6.64 -12.99
N ASP A 65 -11.44 5.32 -12.89
CA ASP A 65 -12.76 4.70 -12.80
C ASP A 65 -13.39 4.78 -11.39
N PHE A 66 -14.70 5.04 -11.37
CA PHE A 66 -15.48 5.25 -10.16
C PHE A 66 -15.72 3.92 -9.42
N MET A 67 -14.85 3.61 -8.46
CA MET A 67 -14.89 2.35 -7.73
C MET A 67 -16.14 2.16 -6.85
N THR A 68 -16.71 0.96 -6.94
CA THR A 68 -17.89 0.51 -6.19
C THR A 68 -17.65 0.53 -4.67
N LYS A 69 -18.60 1.09 -3.91
CA LYS A 69 -18.41 1.53 -2.50
C LYS A 69 -18.23 0.45 -1.42
N TYR A 70 -18.32 -0.84 -1.74
CA TYR A 70 -18.78 -1.85 -0.76
C TYR A 70 -17.83 -3.03 -0.48
N VAL A 71 -17.70 -3.32 0.83
CA VAL A 71 -17.20 -4.55 1.48
C VAL A 71 -15.74 -4.98 1.19
N VAL A 72 -14.77 -4.28 1.77
CA VAL A 72 -13.46 -4.86 2.19
C VAL A 72 -13.03 -4.21 3.51
N MET A 73 -12.22 -4.91 4.31
CA MET A 73 -11.50 -4.37 5.48
C MET A 73 -10.82 -3.03 5.16
N ARG A 74 -11.03 -2.01 6.00
CA ARG A 74 -10.65 -0.62 5.69
C ARG A 74 -9.45 -0.06 6.47
N TRP A 75 -8.91 -0.79 7.44
CA TRP A 75 -7.96 -0.29 8.45
C TRP A 75 -6.64 0.24 7.84
N TYR A 76 -6.19 -0.36 6.74
CA TYR A 76 -4.96 0.00 6.03
C TYR A 76 -5.18 1.05 4.93
N ARG A 77 -6.41 1.54 4.72
CA ARG A 77 -6.72 2.48 3.63
C ARG A 77 -6.30 3.92 3.96
N ALA A 78 -5.57 4.53 3.04
CA ALA A 78 -5.18 5.94 3.11
C ALA A 78 -6.40 6.90 3.21
N PRO A 79 -6.30 8.05 3.92
CA PRO A 79 -7.40 9.02 4.09
C PRO A 79 -8.09 9.43 2.78
N ARG A 80 -7.33 9.58 1.67
CA ARG A 80 -7.84 9.93 0.34
C ARG A 80 -8.93 8.96 -0.18
N LEU A 81 -8.79 7.67 0.14
CA LEU A 81 -9.71 6.61 -0.31
C LEU A 81 -11.07 6.73 0.38
N LEU A 82 -11.10 7.35 1.57
CA LEU A 82 -12.32 7.61 2.32
C LEU A 82 -13.03 8.88 1.83
N LEU A 83 -12.27 9.79 1.21
CA LEU A 83 -12.74 11.05 0.62
C LEU A 83 -13.13 10.93 -0.86
N ASN A 84 -13.07 9.73 -1.45
CA ASN A 84 -13.34 9.44 -2.87
C ASN A 84 -12.53 10.34 -3.83
N CYS A 85 -11.24 10.54 -3.55
CA CYS A 85 -10.35 11.22 -4.50
C CYS A 85 -10.07 10.32 -5.71
N SER A 86 -10.15 10.87 -6.92
CA SER A 86 -9.95 10.14 -8.18
C SER A 86 -8.48 9.92 -8.56
N GLU A 87 -7.54 10.48 -7.79
CA GLU A 87 -6.09 10.31 -8.01
C GLU A 87 -5.57 9.15 -7.17
N TYR A 88 -5.30 8.02 -7.82
CA TYR A 88 -4.64 6.86 -7.24
C TYR A 88 -3.14 6.92 -7.55
N THR A 89 -2.30 6.75 -6.53
CA THR A 89 -0.83 6.83 -6.61
C THR A 89 -0.19 5.80 -5.67
N ALA A 90 1.10 5.49 -5.88
CA ALA A 90 1.87 4.58 -5.02
C ALA A 90 1.82 4.95 -3.53
N ALA A 91 1.62 6.24 -3.20
CA ALA A 91 1.44 6.73 -1.83
C ALA A 91 0.26 6.07 -1.06
N ILE A 92 -0.70 5.44 -1.75
CA ILE A 92 -1.75 4.62 -1.12
C ILE A 92 -1.19 3.34 -0.52
N ASP A 93 -0.33 2.67 -1.27
CA ASP A 93 0.29 1.42 -0.84
C ASP A 93 1.38 1.71 0.20
N VAL A 94 2.14 2.81 0.06
CA VAL A 94 3.05 3.31 1.10
C VAL A 94 2.32 3.60 2.42
N TRP A 95 1.13 4.22 2.38
CA TRP A 95 0.31 4.39 3.59
C TRP A 95 -0.06 3.04 4.23
N SER A 96 -0.46 2.07 3.40
CA SER A 96 -0.84 0.72 3.85
C SER A 96 0.35 0.00 4.50
N VAL A 97 1.55 0.11 3.90
CA VAL A 97 2.82 -0.37 4.47
C VAL A 97 3.13 0.34 5.80
N GLY A 98 2.87 1.64 5.93
CA GLY A 98 2.99 2.37 7.20
C GLY A 98 2.07 1.82 8.30
N CYS A 99 0.81 1.52 7.97
CA CYS A 99 -0.11 0.86 8.92
C CYS A 99 0.40 -0.52 9.34
N ILE A 100 0.92 -1.31 8.38
CA ILE A 100 1.47 -2.65 8.63
C ILE A 100 2.73 -2.56 9.50
N LEU A 101 3.68 -1.67 9.20
CA LEU A 101 4.89 -1.43 9.98
C LEU A 101 4.56 -1.08 11.43
N ALA A 102 3.57 -0.22 11.67
CA ALA A 102 3.14 0.11 13.02
C ALA A 102 2.53 -1.11 13.74
N GLU A 103 1.65 -1.86 13.07
CA GLU A 103 1.03 -3.08 13.61
C GLU A 103 2.04 -4.19 13.95
N ILE A 104 3.09 -4.35 13.15
CA ILE A 104 4.20 -5.27 13.42
C ILE A 104 4.88 -4.91 14.76
N MET A 105 5.06 -3.62 15.02
CA MET A 105 5.77 -3.10 16.19
C MET A 105 4.92 -3.10 17.45
N THR A 106 3.60 -2.89 17.34
CA THR A 106 2.65 -2.93 18.47
C THR A 106 2.07 -4.31 18.74
N ARG A 107 2.08 -5.20 17.74
CA ARG A 107 1.31 -6.47 17.67
C ARG A 107 -0.21 -6.27 17.66
N GLU A 108 -0.69 -5.06 17.36
CA GLU A 108 -2.11 -4.72 17.25
C GLU A 108 -2.37 -3.71 16.11
N PRO A 109 -3.44 -3.86 15.31
CA PRO A 109 -3.78 -2.89 14.27
C PRO A 109 -3.99 -1.49 14.85
N ILE A 110 -3.37 -0.47 14.23
CA ILE A 110 -3.34 0.89 14.78
C ILE A 110 -4.73 1.51 15.01
N ILE A 111 -5.70 1.14 14.18
CA ILE A 111 -7.09 1.60 14.15
C ILE A 111 -7.98 0.44 13.69
N ILE A 112 -8.88 -0.02 14.57
CA ILE A 112 -9.89 -1.04 14.28
C ILE A 112 -11.27 -0.37 14.25
N ILE A 113 -11.88 -0.26 13.07
CA ILE A 113 -13.24 0.28 12.92
C ILE A 113 -13.90 -0.17 11.61
N THR A 114 -15.23 -0.24 11.59
CA THR A 114 -16.07 -0.56 10.43
C THR A 114 -16.55 0.69 9.69
N GLU A 115 -16.92 1.73 10.44
CA GLU A 115 -17.48 2.98 9.95
C GLU A 115 -16.46 3.90 9.27
N VAL A 116 -16.78 4.32 8.03
CA VAL A 116 -15.88 5.09 7.16
C VAL A 116 -15.59 6.49 7.71
N LEU A 117 -16.60 7.18 8.23
CA LEU A 117 -16.44 8.53 8.77
C LEU A 117 -15.61 8.52 10.06
N LEU A 118 -15.85 7.52 10.93
CA LEU A 118 -15.09 7.37 12.16
C LEU A 118 -13.64 6.91 11.89
N LEU A 119 -13.41 6.09 10.87
CA LEU A 119 -12.06 5.78 10.39
C LEU A 119 -11.30 7.06 10.01
N LEU A 120 -11.88 7.93 9.17
CA LEU A 120 -11.23 9.19 8.81
C LEU A 120 -10.91 10.05 10.04
N LEU A 121 -11.85 10.18 10.99
CA LEU A 121 -11.63 10.92 12.23
C LEU A 121 -10.50 10.33 13.09
N LEU A 122 -10.36 9.01 13.15
CA LEU A 122 -9.28 8.34 13.88
C LEU A 122 -7.91 8.50 13.18
N LEU A 123 -7.88 8.44 11.84
CA LEU A 123 -6.67 8.72 11.07
C LEU A 123 -6.22 10.18 11.28
N LEU A 124 -7.14 11.16 11.18
CA LEU A 124 -6.85 12.57 11.43
C LEU A 124 -6.44 12.86 12.88
N LYS A 125 -6.98 12.11 13.87
CA LYS A 125 -6.50 12.18 15.26
C LYS A 125 -5.07 11.67 15.41
N LEU A 126 -4.61 10.74 14.57
CA LEU A 126 -3.24 10.22 14.60
C LEU A 126 -2.27 11.19 13.89
N ILE A 127 -2.54 11.53 12.63
CA ILE A 127 -1.60 12.31 11.80
C ILE A 127 -1.76 13.84 11.92
N GLY A 128 -2.83 14.31 12.56
CA GLY A 128 -3.23 15.72 12.64
C GLY A 128 -4.25 16.12 11.57
N THR A 129 -5.02 17.18 11.84
CA THR A 129 -5.89 17.80 10.83
C THR A 129 -5.02 18.51 9.78
N PRO A 130 -5.21 18.25 8.47
CA PRO A 130 -4.42 18.87 7.40
C PRO A 130 -4.64 20.39 7.33
N ASP A 131 -3.59 21.11 6.96
CA ASP A 131 -3.64 22.54 6.69
C ASP A 131 -4.19 22.87 5.29
N GLU A 132 -4.44 24.15 5.02
CA GLU A 132 -4.95 24.63 3.73
C GLU A 132 -4.05 24.24 2.54
N THR A 133 -2.75 24.12 2.75
CA THR A 133 -1.78 23.63 1.76
C THR A 133 -1.99 22.16 1.44
N SER A 134 -2.09 21.31 2.46
CA SER A 134 -2.32 19.86 2.35
C SER A 134 -3.73 19.52 1.86
N LEU A 135 -4.67 20.47 1.84
CA LEU A 135 -5.99 20.32 1.23
C LEU A 135 -6.02 20.62 -0.28
N LYS A 136 -4.96 21.20 -0.87
CA LYS A 136 -4.96 21.64 -2.28
C LYS A 136 -5.10 20.49 -3.28
N PHE A 137 -4.55 19.30 -2.98
CA PHE A 137 -4.65 18.13 -3.86
C PHE A 137 -6.09 17.56 -3.94
N LEU A 138 -6.93 17.83 -2.93
CA LEU A 138 -8.33 17.37 -2.93
C LEU A 138 -9.12 18.14 -4.00
N ARG A 139 -9.27 17.61 -5.21
CA ARG A 139 -10.02 18.26 -6.30
C ARG A 139 -11.49 18.54 -5.94
N SER A 140 -12.11 17.70 -5.11
CA SER A 140 -13.52 17.80 -4.72
C SER A 140 -13.78 18.88 -3.67
N ASP A 141 -14.56 19.90 -4.02
CA ASP A 141 -15.04 20.93 -3.07
C ASP A 141 -15.82 20.35 -1.90
N TYR A 142 -16.58 19.27 -2.12
CA TYR A 142 -17.30 18.60 -1.06
C TYR A 142 -16.34 17.97 -0.04
N ALA A 143 -15.30 17.28 -0.51
CA ALA A 143 -14.26 16.71 0.37
C ALA A 143 -13.49 17.80 1.12
N ARG A 144 -13.10 18.90 0.44
CA ARG A 144 -12.45 20.05 1.07
C ARG A 144 -13.32 20.66 2.18
N LYS A 145 -14.60 20.95 1.89
CA LYS A 145 -15.55 21.52 2.88
C LYS A 145 -15.79 20.56 4.04
N TYR A 146 -15.92 19.27 3.78
CA TYR A 146 -16.12 18.26 4.81
C TYR A 146 -14.93 18.18 5.79
N VAL A 147 -13.69 18.11 5.28
CA VAL A 147 -12.51 18.07 6.16
C VAL A 147 -12.35 19.37 6.97
N LYS A 148 -12.72 20.54 6.42
CA LYS A 148 -12.73 21.81 7.16
C LYS A 148 -13.80 21.91 8.26
N GLN A 149 -14.82 21.05 8.25
CA GLN A 149 -15.84 20.96 9.30
C GLN A 149 -15.46 19.99 10.43
N ILE A 150 -14.42 19.19 10.23
CA ILE A 150 -13.90 18.28 11.26
C ILE A 150 -13.18 19.11 12.35
N PRO A 151 -13.35 18.81 13.65
CA PRO A 151 -12.60 19.47 14.72
C PRO A 151 -11.09 19.41 14.49
N PHE A 152 -10.38 20.47 14.91
CA PHE A 152 -8.93 20.48 14.84
C PHE A 152 -8.32 19.43 15.79
N PHE A 153 -7.48 18.55 15.24
CA PHE A 153 -6.66 17.61 15.99
C PHE A 153 -5.18 17.96 15.78
N PRO A 154 -4.40 18.22 16.85
CA PRO A 154 -2.96 18.34 16.72
C PRO A 154 -2.36 16.98 16.35
N LYS A 155 -1.29 16.97 15.54
CA LYS A 155 -0.56 15.74 15.19
C LYS A 155 -0.06 15.06 16.46
N GLN A 156 -0.34 13.76 16.62
CA GLN A 156 0.13 13.02 17.78
C GLN A 156 1.65 12.88 17.76
N ASN A 157 2.26 12.89 18.95
CA ASN A 157 3.65 12.49 19.08
C ASN A 157 3.75 10.98 18.87
N LEU A 158 4.30 10.57 17.73
CA LEU A 158 4.47 9.15 17.37
C LEU A 158 5.34 8.40 18.39
N SER A 159 6.31 9.03 19.06
CA SER A 159 7.11 8.35 20.09
C SER A 159 6.31 8.05 21.37
N ALA A 160 5.28 8.86 21.67
CA ALA A 160 4.36 8.59 22.77
C ALA A 160 3.30 7.54 22.39
N ARG A 161 2.86 7.51 21.12
CA ARG A 161 1.93 6.50 20.59
C ARG A 161 2.58 5.13 20.43
N PHE A 162 3.86 5.09 20.07
CA PHE A 162 4.63 3.89 19.76
C PHE A 162 5.95 3.85 20.57
N PRO A 163 5.89 3.74 21.91
CA PRO A 163 7.05 3.90 22.80
C PRO A 163 8.16 2.84 22.60
N ASN A 164 7.83 1.71 21.99
CA ASN A 164 8.76 0.60 21.72
C ASN A 164 9.45 0.71 20.34
N MET A 165 9.07 1.67 19.49
CA MET A 165 9.70 1.86 18.18
C MET A 165 10.98 2.70 18.28
N SER A 166 12.01 2.31 17.50
CA SER A 166 13.25 3.09 17.44
C SER A 166 13.01 4.45 16.76
N PRO A 167 13.83 5.48 17.05
CA PRO A 167 13.70 6.80 16.40
C PRO A 167 13.74 6.75 14.87
N LEU A 168 14.53 5.84 14.29
CA LEU A 168 14.59 5.64 12.84
C LEU A 168 13.30 5.01 12.28
N ALA A 169 12.70 4.06 13.00
CA ALA A 169 11.42 3.47 12.61
C ALA A 169 10.29 4.51 12.69
N LEU A 170 10.32 5.39 13.69
CA LEU A 170 9.38 6.49 13.87
C LEU A 170 9.50 7.56 12.78
N ASP A 171 10.73 7.87 12.35
CA ASP A 171 10.99 8.76 11.20
C ASP A 171 10.38 8.18 9.91
N LEU A 172 10.69 6.92 9.59
CA LEU A 172 10.15 6.25 8.41
C LEU A 172 8.61 6.19 8.45
N LEU A 173 8.04 5.74 9.58
CA LEU A 173 6.60 5.67 9.79
C LEU A 173 5.93 7.05 9.64
N GLY A 174 6.56 8.11 10.17
CA GLY A 174 6.07 9.48 10.09
C GLY A 174 6.09 10.08 8.68
N LYS A 175 6.89 9.53 7.77
CA LYS A 175 6.95 9.90 6.34
C LYS A 175 6.03 9.02 5.46
N MET A 176 5.67 7.82 5.92
CA MET A 176 4.65 6.97 5.29
C MET A 176 3.23 7.45 5.63
N LEU A 177 2.96 7.75 6.90
CA LEU A 177 1.63 8.15 7.40
C LEU A 177 1.39 9.67 7.28
N VAL A 178 1.20 10.14 6.05
CA VAL A 178 0.92 11.55 5.72
C VAL A 178 -0.41 11.73 4.97
N PHE A 179 -1.08 12.87 5.14
CA PHE A 179 -2.36 13.15 4.50
C PHE A 179 -2.23 13.43 3.00
N ASP A 180 -1.26 14.29 2.64
CA ASP A 180 -0.98 14.73 1.27
C ASP A 180 -0.11 13.67 0.55
N PRO A 181 -0.52 13.18 -0.64
CA PRO A 181 0.26 12.19 -1.41
C PRO A 181 1.66 12.71 -1.75
N SER A 182 1.76 13.99 -2.10
CA SER A 182 2.99 14.59 -2.64
C SER A 182 4.07 14.78 -1.57
N GLN A 183 3.68 14.67 -0.30
CA GLN A 183 4.55 14.71 0.87
C GLN A 183 4.88 13.29 1.40
N SER A 184 4.33 12.24 0.78
CA SER A 184 4.61 10.85 1.15
C SER A 184 5.97 10.45 0.62
N ILE A 185 6.72 9.71 1.43
CA ILE A 185 7.98 9.10 0.99
C ILE A 185 7.71 8.16 -0.19
N THR A 186 8.53 8.23 -1.24
CA THR A 186 8.47 7.23 -2.31
C THR A 186 9.06 5.90 -1.82
N VAL A 187 8.78 4.80 -2.51
CA VAL A 187 9.36 3.50 -2.14
C VAL A 187 10.89 3.54 -2.21
N ASP A 188 11.43 4.10 -3.28
CA ASP A 188 12.87 4.33 -3.47
C ASP A 188 13.49 5.12 -2.30
N GLN A 189 12.90 6.25 -1.92
CA GLN A 189 13.36 7.04 -0.77
C GLN A 189 13.25 6.29 0.56
N ALA A 190 12.30 5.36 0.67
CA ALA A 190 12.05 4.57 1.86
C ALA A 190 13.04 3.40 1.99
N LEU A 191 13.45 2.78 0.88
CA LEU A 191 14.54 1.78 0.84
C LEU A 191 15.87 2.43 1.27
N HIS A 192 16.16 3.64 0.78
CA HIS A 192 17.31 4.45 1.19
C HIS A 192 17.20 5.04 2.62
N ASN A 193 16.13 4.78 3.39
CA ASN A 193 15.99 5.32 4.73
C ASN A 193 17.00 4.65 5.70
N PRO A 194 17.64 5.40 6.63
CA PRO A 194 18.57 4.83 7.61
C PRO A 194 18.01 3.65 8.43
N TYR A 195 16.70 3.55 8.61
CA TYR A 195 16.04 2.40 9.24
C TYR A 195 16.26 1.07 8.50
N LEU A 196 16.36 1.11 7.17
CA LEU A 196 16.56 -0.06 6.29
C LEU A 196 18.00 -0.21 5.78
N SER A 197 18.93 0.65 6.23
CA SER A 197 20.33 0.67 5.80
C SER A 197 21.10 -0.65 5.94
N THR A 198 20.63 -1.58 6.78
CA THR A 198 21.24 -2.93 6.94
C THR A 198 20.64 -3.99 6.02
N LEU A 199 19.65 -3.63 5.19
CA LEU A 199 18.80 -4.55 4.41
C LEU A 199 18.66 -4.10 2.94
N HIS A 200 18.97 -2.85 2.64
CA HIS A 200 19.02 -2.29 1.28
C HIS A 200 20.21 -2.85 0.48
N ASP A 201 19.91 -3.54 -0.62
CA ASP A 201 20.90 -4.03 -1.60
C ASP A 201 20.38 -3.87 -3.02
N LEU A 202 20.99 -2.94 -3.78
CA LEU A 202 20.65 -2.64 -5.17
C LEU A 202 20.76 -3.86 -6.12
N ASN A 203 21.49 -4.91 -5.74
CA ASN A 203 21.61 -6.13 -6.55
C ASN A 203 20.41 -7.09 -6.37
N ASP A 204 19.75 -7.07 -5.20
CA ASP A 204 18.57 -7.88 -4.88
C ASP A 204 17.26 -7.07 -5.04
N GLU A 205 17.33 -5.80 -5.45
CA GLU A 205 16.19 -4.88 -5.71
C GLU A 205 15.90 -4.66 -7.22
N PRO A 206 15.39 -5.67 -7.96
CA PRO A 206 15.16 -5.57 -9.40
C PRO A 206 13.97 -4.66 -9.75
N VAL A 207 14.25 -3.64 -10.55
CA VAL A 207 13.23 -2.75 -11.15
C VAL A 207 12.57 -3.42 -12.36
N CYS A 208 11.24 -3.27 -12.51
CA CYS A 208 10.58 -3.75 -13.72
C CYS A 208 10.94 -2.87 -14.93
N SER A 209 11.48 -3.48 -15.99
CA SER A 209 11.97 -2.76 -17.16
C SER A 209 10.89 -2.20 -18.10
N ALA A 210 9.62 -2.57 -17.88
CA ALA A 210 8.47 -2.07 -18.63
C ALA A 210 7.23 -1.98 -17.72
N PRO A 211 6.32 -1.02 -17.93
CA PRO A 211 5.01 -1.03 -17.28
C PRO A 211 4.20 -2.29 -17.63
N PHE A 212 3.39 -2.76 -16.69
CA PHE A 212 2.46 -3.86 -16.92
C PHE A 212 1.24 -3.32 -17.68
N SER A 213 0.86 -3.99 -18.78
CA SER A 213 -0.30 -3.58 -19.56
C SER A 213 -1.58 -4.26 -19.08
N PHE A 214 -2.61 -3.44 -18.84
CA PHE A 214 -3.98 -3.88 -18.58
C PHE A 214 -4.87 -3.84 -19.84
N ASP A 215 -4.28 -3.91 -21.06
CA ASP A 215 -5.01 -3.90 -22.35
C ASP A 215 -6.13 -4.96 -22.46
N PHE A 216 -6.13 -5.97 -21.59
CA PHE A 216 -7.16 -6.99 -21.48
C PHE A 216 -8.40 -6.55 -20.67
N GLU A 217 -8.28 -5.60 -19.73
CA GLU A 217 -9.40 -5.08 -18.95
C GLU A 217 -10.19 -4.02 -19.74
N LYS A 218 -10.97 -4.46 -20.72
CA LYS A 218 -11.83 -3.57 -21.53
C LYS A 218 -13.20 -3.38 -20.87
N PRO A 219 -13.75 -2.14 -20.76
CA PRO A 219 -15.06 -1.89 -20.14
C PRO A 219 -16.23 -2.67 -20.79
N SER A 220 -16.07 -3.13 -22.02
CA SER A 220 -17.07 -3.90 -22.79
C SER A 220 -16.82 -5.41 -22.79
N ILE A 221 -15.96 -5.93 -21.91
CA ILE A 221 -15.65 -7.36 -21.87
C ILE A 221 -16.81 -8.17 -21.27
N SER A 222 -17.23 -9.25 -21.94
CA SER A 222 -18.24 -10.17 -21.41
C SER A 222 -17.62 -11.23 -20.49
N GLU A 223 -18.43 -11.84 -19.63
CA GLU A 223 -18.00 -12.98 -18.78
C GLU A 223 -17.36 -14.10 -19.62
N GLU A 224 -17.90 -14.38 -20.80
CA GLU A 224 -17.39 -15.42 -21.69
C GLU A 224 -16.03 -15.06 -22.29
N ASN A 225 -15.79 -13.78 -22.61
CA ASN A 225 -14.46 -13.33 -23.02
C ASN A 225 -13.46 -13.37 -21.86
N VAL A 226 -13.88 -13.12 -20.60
CA VAL A 226 -13.02 -13.29 -19.43
C VAL A 226 -12.62 -14.75 -19.25
N LYS A 227 -13.55 -15.70 -19.39
CA LYS A 227 -13.23 -17.16 -19.38
C LYS A 227 -12.26 -17.53 -20.48
N GLU A 228 -12.47 -17.02 -21.70
CA GLU A 228 -11.60 -17.28 -22.85
C GLU A 228 -10.18 -16.74 -22.62
N LEU A 229 -10.03 -15.55 -22.02
CA LEU A 229 -8.73 -15.00 -21.65
C LEU A 229 -8.02 -15.83 -20.57
N ILE A 230 -8.73 -16.21 -19.50
CA ILE A 230 -8.18 -17.07 -18.43
C ILE A 230 -7.71 -18.42 -19.01
N TRP A 231 -8.49 -19.01 -19.91
CA TRP A 231 -8.13 -20.24 -20.60
C TRP A 231 -6.87 -20.07 -21.46
N LYS A 232 -6.81 -19.03 -22.30
CA LYS A 232 -5.63 -18.72 -23.13
C LYS A 232 -4.37 -18.51 -22.29
N GLU A 233 -4.48 -17.78 -21.18
CA GLU A 233 -3.36 -17.56 -20.27
C GLU A 233 -2.90 -18.88 -19.62
N SER A 234 -3.84 -19.74 -19.19
CA SER A 234 -3.48 -21.05 -18.62
C SER A 234 -2.71 -21.95 -19.59
N LEU A 235 -3.02 -21.88 -20.89
CA LEU A 235 -2.30 -22.63 -21.93
C LEU A 235 -0.86 -22.15 -22.14
N VAL A 236 -0.56 -20.88 -21.84
CA VAL A 236 0.82 -20.35 -21.91
C VAL A 236 1.70 -20.98 -20.82
N PHE A 237 1.14 -21.26 -19.64
CA PHE A 237 1.86 -21.90 -18.53
C PHE A 237 1.88 -23.43 -18.61
N TYR A 238 0.94 -24.05 -19.32
CA TYR A 238 0.80 -25.50 -19.44
C TYR A 238 0.66 -25.98 -20.90
N PRO A 239 1.64 -25.71 -21.78
CA PRO A 239 1.55 -25.98 -23.22
C PRO A 239 1.34 -27.47 -23.56
N ASP A 240 1.83 -28.38 -22.72
CA ASP A 240 1.73 -29.84 -22.91
C ASP A 240 0.37 -30.43 -22.51
N SER A 241 -0.58 -29.63 -22.03
CA SER A 241 -1.90 -30.09 -21.53
C SER A 241 -2.99 -30.20 -22.61
N VAL A 242 -2.61 -30.13 -23.90
CA VAL A 242 -3.55 -30.09 -25.04
C VAL A 242 -3.58 -31.43 -25.79
N HIS A 243 -3.67 -32.53 -25.03
CA HIS A 243 -3.75 -33.91 -25.51
C HIS A 243 -4.95 -34.63 -24.89
#